data_AF-N8XJB5-F1
#
_entry.id   AF-N8XJB5-F1
#
_cell.length_a   1.000
_cell.length_b   1.000
_cell.length_c   1.000
_cell.angle_alpha   90.00
_cell.angle_beta   90.00
_cell.angle_gamma   90.00
#
_symmetry.space_group_name_H-M   'P 1'
#
loop_
_entity.id
_entity.type
_entity.pdbx_description
1 polymer ?
#
loop_
_entity_poly.entity_id
_entity_poly.type
_entity_poly.pdbx_seq_one_letter_code
_entity_poly.pdbx_strand_id
1 'polypeptide(L)'
;MKKIILTLIGLALGLLIYKITISFTPCFLNDSICISEFKHSNSVERSLYLNNKTLELEQKNQWVNTHHIYPTGKNGFWNFCHDFSENAIICSFQNLSHIPKCQPYSINKYPIDKWTLEIYKIELLDKDKFLYKLEPYKGEKTSWIAAQGVDTDQEVLCDPEN
;
A
#
# COMPACT_ATOMS: atom_id res chain seq x y z
N MET A 1 23.86 -19.69 -37.36
CA MET A 1 23.09 -18.45 -37.17
C MET A 1 21.73 -18.66 -36.51
N LYS A 2 20.88 -19.61 -36.94
CA LYS A 2 19.54 -19.84 -36.34
C LYS A 2 19.52 -20.21 -34.84
N LYS A 3 20.51 -20.96 -34.34
CA LYS A 3 20.56 -21.38 -32.92
C LYS A 3 20.80 -20.22 -31.94
N ILE A 4 21.66 -19.25 -32.30
CA ILE A 4 22.00 -18.09 -31.46
C ILE A 4 20.80 -17.15 -31.30
N ILE A 5 19.98 -17.00 -32.36
CA ILE A 5 18.77 -16.17 -32.36
C ILE A 5 17.71 -16.75 -31.40
N LEU A 6 17.53 -18.08 -31.39
CA LEU A 6 16.62 -18.76 -30.46
C LEU A 6 17.05 -18.61 -28.99
N THR A 7 18.36 -18.63 -28.72
CA THR A 7 18.88 -18.43 -27.35
C THR A 7 18.69 -16.99 -26.87
N LEU A 8 18.90 -16.00 -27.74
CA LEU A 8 18.67 -14.58 -27.43
C LEU A 8 17.19 -14.26 -27.19
N ILE A 9 16.29 -14.84 -28.00
CA ILE A 9 14.84 -14.68 -27.81
C ILE A 9 14.39 -15.32 -26.49
N GLY A 10 14.90 -16.52 -26.16
CA GLY A 10 14.61 -17.18 -24.89
C GLY A 10 15.09 -16.40 -23.67
N LEU A 11 16.30 -15.81 -23.73
CA LEU A 11 16.85 -14.99 -22.66
C LEU A 11 16.06 -13.67 -22.49
N ALA A 12 15.64 -13.04 -23.59
CA ALA A 12 14.84 -11.82 -23.58
C ALA A 12 13.42 -12.07 -23.02
N LEU A 13 12.77 -13.18 -23.39
CA LEU A 13 11.49 -13.59 -22.82
C LEU A 13 11.62 -13.95 -21.34
N GLY A 14 12.69 -14.64 -20.93
CA GLY A 14 12.96 -14.92 -19.52
C GLY A 14 13.15 -13.66 -18.68
N LEU A 15 13.88 -12.66 -19.20
CA LEU A 15 14.04 -11.34 -18.57
C LEU A 15 12.73 -10.53 -18.56
N LEU A 16 11.89 -10.66 -19.59
CA LEU A 16 10.58 -10.02 -19.63
C LEU A 16 9.64 -10.60 -18.57
N ILE A 17 9.62 -11.93 -18.41
CA ILE A 17 8.84 -12.64 -17.39
C ILE A 17 9.37 -12.31 -15.99
N TYR A 18 10.70 -12.25 -15.80
CA TYR A 18 11.32 -11.85 -14.53
C TYR A 18 10.98 -10.39 -14.14
N LYS A 19 10.87 -9.49 -15.12
CA LYS A 19 10.40 -8.11 -14.87
C LYS A 19 8.91 -8.01 -14.55
N ILE A 20 8.09 -8.97 -14.98
CA ILE A 20 6.63 -8.98 -14.74
C ILE A 20 6.29 -9.52 -13.34
N THR A 21 7.16 -10.32 -12.71
CA THR A 21 6.93 -10.89 -11.38
C THR A 21 7.48 -10.08 -10.21
N ILE A 22 8.34 -9.09 -10.45
CA ILE A 22 8.63 -8.07 -9.44
C ILE A 22 7.46 -7.09 -9.49
N SER A 23 6.43 -7.38 -8.72
CA SER A 23 5.38 -6.41 -8.39
C SER A 23 6.08 -5.11 -8.04
N PHE A 24 5.85 -4.06 -8.84
CA PHE A 24 6.39 -2.73 -8.64
C PHE A 24 5.72 -2.18 -7.39
N THR A 25 6.16 -2.62 -6.21
CA THR A 25 5.74 -2.10 -4.91
C THR A 25 6.16 -0.64 -4.91
N PRO A 26 5.22 0.33 -5.06
CA PRO A 26 5.60 1.72 -5.07
C PRO A 26 6.21 2.06 -3.70
N CYS A 27 7.39 2.65 -3.74
CA CYS A 27 8.15 3.03 -2.56
C CYS A 27 8.52 4.51 -2.63
N PHE A 28 8.68 5.11 -1.46
CA PHE A 28 8.91 6.54 -1.26
C PHE A 28 10.12 6.75 -0.34
N LEU A 29 10.63 7.99 -0.33
CA LEU A 29 11.71 8.41 0.56
C LEU A 29 12.94 7.49 0.47
N ASN A 30 13.41 7.24 -0.76
CA ASN A 30 14.55 6.35 -1.06
C ASN A 30 14.34 4.90 -0.53
N ASP A 31 13.16 4.37 -0.86
CA ASP A 31 12.56 3.11 -0.45
C ASP A 31 12.57 2.84 1.06
N SER A 32 12.33 3.88 1.86
CA SER A 32 12.18 3.74 3.31
C SER A 32 10.73 3.40 3.69
N ILE A 33 9.77 3.82 2.87
CA ILE A 33 8.34 3.48 3.02
C ILE A 33 7.86 2.84 1.73
N CYS A 34 7.17 1.72 1.81
CA CYS A 34 6.69 0.98 0.64
C CYS A 34 5.24 0.56 0.81
N ILE A 35 4.57 0.30 -0.32
CA ILE A 35 3.18 -0.18 -0.37
C ILE A 35 3.14 -1.68 -0.67
N SER A 36 2.55 -2.46 0.23
CA SER A 36 2.11 -3.82 -0.07
C SER A 36 0.68 -3.78 -0.63
N GLU A 37 0.42 -4.50 -1.71
CA GLU A 37 -0.91 -4.67 -2.27
C GLU A 37 -1.41 -6.09 -2.03
N PHE A 38 -2.61 -6.22 -1.48
CA PHE A 38 -3.34 -7.48 -1.39
C PHE A 38 -4.56 -7.41 -2.32
N LYS A 39 -4.62 -8.34 -3.28
CA LYS A 39 -5.67 -8.37 -4.29
C LYS A 39 -6.64 -9.51 -4.01
N HIS A 40 -7.92 -9.21 -3.95
CA HIS A 40 -8.98 -10.20 -3.83
C HIS A 40 -10.20 -9.74 -4.63
N SER A 41 -10.88 -10.68 -5.30
CA SER A 41 -11.98 -10.36 -6.22
C SER A 41 -11.57 -9.27 -7.21
N ASN A 42 -12.24 -8.11 -7.22
CA ASN A 42 -11.93 -6.95 -8.06
C ASN A 42 -11.30 -5.80 -7.27
N SER A 43 -10.89 -6.06 -6.03
CA SER A 43 -10.42 -5.05 -5.08
C SER A 43 -8.93 -5.18 -4.79
N VAL A 44 -8.31 -4.04 -4.46
CA VAL A 44 -6.90 -3.96 -4.08
C VAL A 44 -6.80 -3.23 -2.75
N GLU A 45 -6.49 -3.97 -1.69
CA GLU A 45 -6.20 -3.43 -0.37
C GLU A 45 -4.72 -3.04 -0.31
N ARG A 46 -4.41 -1.82 0.13
CA ARG A 46 -3.03 -1.35 0.25
C ARG A 46 -2.65 -1.10 1.69
N SER A 47 -1.46 -1.57 2.02
CA SER A 47 -0.83 -1.38 3.33
C SER A 47 0.50 -0.66 3.14
N LEU A 48 0.75 0.36 3.95
CA LEU A 48 2.07 1.00 4.03
C LEU A 48 2.91 0.29 5.08
N TYR A 49 4.21 0.18 4.85
CA TYR A 49 5.15 -0.35 5.82
C TYR A 49 6.51 0.34 5.73
N LEU A 50 7.25 0.35 6.83
CA LEU A 50 8.65 0.76 6.83
C LEU A 50 9.48 -0.36 6.22
N ASN A 51 10.22 -0.05 5.16
CA ASN A 51 10.97 -1.06 4.43
C ASN A 51 12.37 -1.25 5.01
N ASN A 52 12.81 -2.51 5.05
CA ASN A 52 14.18 -2.88 5.40
C ASN A 52 14.82 -3.64 4.23
N LYS A 53 15.79 -2.99 3.56
CA LYS A 53 16.44 -3.51 2.36
C LYS A 53 17.41 -4.67 2.64
N THR A 54 17.82 -4.86 3.88
CA THR A 54 18.83 -5.89 4.24
C THR A 54 18.21 -7.22 4.61
N LEU A 55 16.87 -7.31 4.67
CA LEU A 55 16.18 -8.55 4.99
C LEU A 55 16.11 -9.48 3.78
N GLU A 56 16.29 -10.76 4.06
CA GLU A 56 16.00 -11.83 3.10
C GLU A 56 14.50 -11.93 2.82
N LEU A 57 14.15 -12.51 1.68
CA LEU A 57 12.76 -12.59 1.21
C LEU A 57 11.81 -13.24 2.23
N GLU A 58 12.28 -14.30 2.89
CA GLU A 58 11.49 -15.04 3.89
C GLU A 58 11.14 -14.18 5.12
N GLN A 59 12.06 -13.28 5.51
CA GLN A 59 11.87 -12.37 6.65
C GLN A 59 11.01 -11.17 6.28
N LYS A 60 10.97 -10.82 5.00
CA LYS A 60 10.29 -9.62 4.50
C LYS A 60 8.78 -9.66 4.74
N ASN A 61 8.14 -10.82 4.60
CA ASN A 61 6.70 -10.96 4.85
C ASN A 61 6.34 -10.69 6.31
N GLN A 62 7.10 -11.27 7.25
CA GLN A 62 6.90 -11.02 8.68
C GLN A 62 7.19 -9.55 9.03
N TRP A 63 8.21 -8.96 8.41
CA TRP A 63 8.55 -7.55 8.59
C TRP A 63 7.41 -6.62 8.16
N VAL A 64 6.84 -6.82 6.96
CA VAL A 64 5.71 -6.04 6.45
C VAL A 64 4.52 -6.08 7.43
N ASN A 65 4.21 -7.27 7.96
CA ASN A 65 3.10 -7.43 8.90
C ASN A 65 3.33 -6.73 10.25
N THR A 66 4.58 -6.60 10.68
CA THR A 66 4.94 -6.03 12.00
C THR A 66 5.28 -4.55 11.96
N HIS A 67 5.71 -4.04 10.80
CA HIS A 67 6.13 -2.65 10.61
C HIS A 67 5.17 -1.89 9.69
N HIS A 68 3.89 -2.26 9.74
CA HIS A 68 2.84 -1.55 9.04
C HIS A 68 2.68 -0.13 9.62
N ILE A 69 2.45 0.84 8.74
CA ILE A 69 2.10 2.20 9.11
C ILE A 69 0.58 2.30 9.00
N TYR A 70 -0.08 2.57 10.12
CA TYR A 70 -1.55 2.54 10.16
C TYR A 70 -2.10 3.54 11.18
N PRO A 71 -3.16 4.31 10.85
CA PRO A 71 -3.78 5.22 11.81
C PRO A 71 -4.45 4.44 12.95
N THR A 72 -4.07 4.74 14.20
CA THR A 72 -4.60 4.04 15.37
C THR A 72 -6.12 4.21 15.51
N GLY A 73 -6.83 3.10 15.77
CA GLY A 73 -8.27 3.10 16.02
C GLY A 73 -9.14 3.32 14.78
N LYS A 74 -8.54 3.24 13.59
CA LYS A 74 -9.25 3.29 12.29
C LYS A 74 -9.38 1.89 11.73
N ASN A 75 -10.27 1.74 10.74
CA ASN A 75 -10.43 0.51 9.99
C ASN A 75 -10.55 0.87 8.52
N GLY A 76 -9.85 0.20 7.62
CA GLY A 76 -9.78 0.58 6.21
C GLY A 76 -8.38 0.48 5.63
N PHE A 77 -8.15 1.15 4.51
CA PHE A 77 -6.99 0.93 3.66
C PHE A 77 -6.36 2.24 3.19
N TRP A 78 -5.07 2.17 2.89
CA TRP A 78 -4.40 3.24 2.16
C TRP A 78 -4.88 3.26 0.71
N ASN A 79 -5.03 4.44 0.12
CA ASN A 79 -5.36 4.59 -1.29
C ASN A 79 -4.10 4.95 -2.08
N PHE A 80 -3.77 6.23 -2.16
CA PHE A 80 -2.60 6.72 -2.89
C PHE A 80 -1.71 7.56 -1.99
N CYS A 81 -0.43 7.53 -2.28
CA CYS A 81 0.58 8.34 -1.61
C CYS A 81 1.31 9.22 -2.63
N HIS A 82 1.85 10.33 -2.14
CA HIS A 82 2.61 11.29 -2.91
C HIS A 82 3.79 11.81 -2.07
N ASP A 83 4.94 11.98 -2.71
CA ASP A 83 6.08 12.65 -2.09
C ASP A 83 5.72 14.09 -1.75
N PHE A 84 5.97 14.49 -0.50
CA PHE A 84 5.64 15.83 -0.02
C PHE A 84 6.88 16.66 0.27
N SER A 85 7.91 16.03 0.84
CA SER A 85 9.24 16.59 1.07
C SER A 85 10.28 15.48 1.03
N GLU A 86 11.56 15.84 1.20
CA GLU A 86 12.67 14.86 1.25
C GLU A 86 12.50 13.79 2.32
N ASN A 87 11.76 14.08 3.39
CA ASN A 87 11.56 13.20 4.54
C ASN A 87 10.09 12.86 4.82
N ALA A 88 9.13 13.29 3.98
CA ALA A 88 7.73 13.05 4.24
C ALA A 88 6.92 12.75 2.98
N ILE A 89 5.91 11.90 3.17
CA ILE A 89 4.86 11.64 2.18
C ILE A 89 3.51 12.06 2.73
N ILE A 90 2.57 12.31 1.83
CA ILE A 90 1.16 12.43 2.15
C ILE A 90 0.43 11.26 1.53
N CYS A 91 -0.47 10.64 2.29
CA CYS A 91 -1.27 9.51 1.84
C CYS A 91 -2.75 9.75 2.14
N SER A 92 -3.60 9.34 1.21
CA SER A 92 -5.04 9.23 1.43
C SER A 92 -5.35 7.88 2.07
N PHE A 93 -6.19 7.91 3.09
CA PHE A 93 -6.66 6.75 3.85
C PHE A 93 -8.18 6.70 3.78
N GLN A 94 -8.71 5.59 3.29
CA GLN A 94 -10.14 5.35 3.22
C GLN A 94 -10.56 4.56 4.45
N ASN A 95 -11.17 5.26 5.41
CA ASN A 95 -11.62 4.73 6.68
C ASN A 95 -13.09 4.30 6.62
N LEU A 96 -13.34 3.04 6.95
CA LEU A 96 -14.65 2.45 7.21
C LEU A 96 -15.01 2.65 8.68
N SER A 97 -15.67 3.76 8.98
CA SER A 97 -15.91 4.21 10.37
C SER A 97 -16.79 3.26 11.19
N HIS A 98 -17.54 2.38 10.52
CA HIS A 98 -18.39 1.37 11.15
C HIS A 98 -18.37 0.12 10.28
N ILE A 99 -17.77 -0.97 10.76
CA ILE A 99 -17.87 -2.29 10.12
C ILE A 99 -19.11 -2.98 10.71
N PRO A 100 -20.20 -3.16 9.95
CA PRO A 100 -21.23 -4.12 10.32
C PRO A 100 -20.59 -5.51 10.38
N LYS A 101 -20.92 -6.30 11.41
CA LYS A 101 -20.54 -7.72 11.44
C LYS A 101 -20.88 -8.36 10.10
N CYS A 102 -19.89 -8.98 9.49
CA CYS A 102 -20.06 -9.68 8.23
C CYS A 102 -19.74 -11.16 8.39
N GLN A 103 -20.15 -11.96 7.41
CA GLN A 103 -19.91 -13.40 7.45
C GLN A 103 -18.39 -13.65 7.36
N PRO A 104 -17.80 -14.47 8.25
CA PRO A 104 -16.38 -14.81 8.17
C PRO A 104 -15.97 -15.27 6.78
N TYR A 105 -14.85 -14.74 6.28
CA TYR A 105 -14.28 -15.04 4.96
C TYR A 105 -15.19 -14.67 3.77
N SER A 106 -16.26 -13.90 4.00
CA SER A 106 -17.04 -13.30 2.91
C SER A 106 -16.37 -12.04 2.37
N ILE A 107 -16.72 -11.70 1.14
CA ILE A 107 -16.32 -10.44 0.50
C ILE A 107 -17.54 -9.53 0.50
N ASN A 108 -17.43 -8.39 1.16
CA ASN A 108 -18.52 -7.44 1.31
C ASN A 108 -18.19 -6.09 0.68
N LYS A 109 -19.17 -5.52 -0.02
CA LYS A 109 -19.11 -4.15 -0.51
C LYS A 109 -19.96 -3.26 0.39
N TYR A 110 -19.33 -2.22 0.95
CA TYR A 110 -20.02 -1.28 1.83
C TYR A 110 -20.47 -0.02 1.07
N PRO A 111 -21.65 0.55 1.41
CA PRO A 111 -22.11 1.78 0.76
C PRO A 111 -21.20 2.98 1.05
N ILE A 112 -21.18 3.97 0.14
CA ILE A 112 -20.28 5.13 0.19
C ILE A 112 -20.38 5.93 1.50
N ASP A 113 -21.56 6.02 2.12
CA ASP A 113 -21.79 6.76 3.36
C ASP A 113 -21.09 6.15 4.59
N LYS A 114 -20.58 4.92 4.48
CA LYS A 114 -19.79 4.26 5.52
C LYS A 114 -18.30 4.59 5.44
N TRP A 115 -17.87 5.11 4.30
CA TRP A 115 -16.49 5.45 4.03
C TRP A 115 -16.24 6.94 4.27
N THR A 116 -15.06 7.20 4.80
CA THR A 116 -14.53 8.55 5.02
C THR A 116 -13.13 8.61 4.46
N LEU A 117 -12.84 9.66 3.69
CA LEU A 117 -11.49 9.90 3.19
C LEU A 117 -10.75 10.82 4.14
N GLU A 118 -9.64 10.33 4.67
CA GLU A 118 -8.76 11.07 5.56
C GLU A 118 -7.40 11.22 4.88
N ILE A 119 -6.71 12.34 5.12
CA ILE A 119 -5.38 12.59 4.56
C ILE A 119 -4.39 12.62 5.71
N TYR A 120 -3.30 11.87 5.59
CA TYR A 120 -2.26 11.78 6.59
C TYR A 120 -0.91 12.19 6.03
N LYS A 121 -0.12 12.88 6.85
CA LYS A 121 1.32 13.08 6.63
C LYS A 121 2.06 11.97 7.36
N ILE A 122 2.99 11.32 6.67
CA ILE A 122 3.93 10.37 7.25
C ILE A 122 5.32 10.97 7.09
N GLU A 123 5.96 11.29 8.20
CA GLU A 123 7.30 11.87 8.23
C GLU A 123 8.29 10.87 8.82
N LEU A 124 9.36 10.60 8.08
CA LEU A 124 10.45 9.74 8.52
C LEU A 124 11.37 10.55 9.44
N LEU A 125 11.51 10.10 10.69
CA LEU A 125 12.30 10.77 11.72
C LEU A 125 13.73 10.22 11.77
N ASP A 126 13.86 8.90 11.67
CA ASP A 126 15.14 8.19 11.68
C ASP A 126 14.98 6.89 10.87
N LYS A 127 15.64 6.84 9.70
CA LYS A 127 15.55 5.69 8.79
C LYS A 127 16.15 4.43 9.40
N ASP A 128 17.31 4.56 10.05
CA ASP A 128 18.09 3.42 10.54
C ASP A 128 17.42 2.77 11.75
N LYS A 129 16.62 3.54 12.48
CA LYS A 129 15.81 3.07 13.62
C LYS A 129 14.35 2.80 13.28
N PHE A 130 13.94 2.95 12.02
CA PHE A 130 12.56 2.76 11.58
C PHE A 130 11.56 3.64 12.39
N LEU A 131 11.94 4.90 12.64
CA LEU A 131 11.10 5.84 13.37
C LEU A 131 10.36 6.76 12.42
N TYR A 132 9.05 6.87 12.60
CA TYR A 132 8.19 7.75 11.82
C TYR A 132 7.19 8.47 12.72
N LYS A 133 6.63 9.55 12.18
CA LYS A 133 5.48 10.25 12.73
C LYS A 133 4.34 10.17 11.72
N LEU A 134 3.17 9.74 12.19
CA LEU A 134 1.93 9.72 11.42
C LEU A 134 0.96 10.72 12.04
N GLU A 135 0.47 11.68 11.26
CA GLU A 135 -0.48 12.67 11.74
C GLU A 135 -1.48 13.09 10.65
N PRO A 136 -2.72 13.48 11.02
CA PRO A 136 -3.65 14.06 10.07
C PRO A 136 -3.03 15.29 9.39
N TYR A 137 -3.08 15.33 8.06
CA TYR A 137 -2.56 16.45 7.29
C TYR A 137 -3.53 17.64 7.40
N LYS A 138 -3.01 18.78 7.87
CA LYS A 138 -3.76 20.05 8.04
C LYS A 138 -3.22 21.18 7.17
N GLY A 139 -2.37 20.87 6.19
CA GLY A 139 -1.76 21.87 5.31
C GLY A 139 -2.68 22.29 4.15
N GLU A 140 -2.09 22.90 3.13
CA GLU A 140 -2.82 23.44 1.98
C GLU A 140 -3.48 22.33 1.13
N LYS A 141 -4.67 22.62 0.61
CA LYS A 141 -5.36 21.74 -0.34
C LYS A 141 -4.70 21.85 -1.71
N THR A 142 -3.72 20.98 -1.98
CA THR A 142 -3.08 20.86 -3.29
C THR A 142 -4.00 20.20 -4.32
N SER A 143 -3.66 20.30 -5.60
CA SER A 143 -4.38 19.61 -6.68
C SER A 143 -4.39 18.08 -6.49
N TRP A 144 -3.30 17.52 -5.97
CA TRP A 144 -3.23 16.10 -5.65
C TRP A 144 -4.24 15.71 -4.57
N ILE A 145 -4.34 16.49 -3.49
CA ILE A 145 -5.32 16.26 -2.41
C ILE A 145 -6.75 16.38 -2.95
N ALA A 146 -7.02 17.39 -3.78
CA ALA A 146 -8.34 17.59 -4.38
C ALA A 146 -8.75 16.46 -5.35
N ALA A 147 -7.79 15.75 -5.93
CA ALA A 147 -8.03 14.60 -6.80
C ALA A 147 -8.26 13.28 -6.04
N GLN A 148 -8.03 13.25 -4.72
CA GLN A 148 -8.27 12.05 -3.92
C GLN A 148 -9.77 11.82 -3.74
N GLY A 149 -10.17 10.55 -3.74
CA GLY A 149 -11.56 10.13 -3.59
C GLY A 149 -11.68 8.83 -2.83
N VAL A 150 -12.91 8.56 -2.37
CA VAL A 150 -13.30 7.24 -1.88
C VAL A 150 -13.45 6.32 -3.10
N ASP A 151 -12.78 5.17 -3.09
CA ASP A 151 -13.05 4.08 -3.99
C ASP A 151 -14.37 3.42 -3.58
N THR A 152 -15.40 3.69 -4.36
CA THR A 152 -16.75 3.16 -4.14
C THR A 152 -16.90 1.71 -4.54
N ASP A 153 -15.93 1.16 -5.28
CA ASP A 153 -15.91 -0.23 -5.72
C ASP A 153 -15.13 -1.14 -4.78
N GLN A 154 -14.47 -0.56 -3.77
CA GLN A 154 -13.74 -1.30 -2.74
C GLN A 154 -14.63 -2.34 -2.04
N GLU A 155 -14.23 -3.60 -2.17
CA GLU A 155 -14.72 -4.74 -1.41
C GLU A 155 -13.77 -5.02 -0.24
N VAL A 156 -14.31 -5.56 0.84
CA VAL A 156 -13.57 -5.87 2.07
C VAL A 156 -13.66 -7.37 2.32
N LEU A 157 -12.51 -8.01 2.52
CA LEU A 157 -12.47 -9.37 3.01
C LEU A 157 -12.77 -9.38 4.52
N CYS A 158 -13.83 -10.08 4.91
CA CYS A 158 -14.27 -10.14 6.29
C CYS A 158 -13.37 -11.04 7.13
N ASP A 159 -12.64 -10.42 8.04
CA ASP A 159 -11.83 -11.12 9.02
C ASP A 159 -12.73 -11.82 10.06
N PRO A 160 -12.62 -13.14 10.26
CA PRO A 160 -13.34 -13.87 11.32
C PRO A 160 -13.12 -13.32 12.73
N GLU A 161 -12.03 -12.59 12.98
CA GLU A 161 -11.62 -12.12 14.31
C GLU A 161 -12.15 -10.72 14.68
N ASN A 162 -12.87 -10.04 13.76
CA ASN A 162 -13.46 -8.70 13.97
C ASN A 162 -15.00 -8.70 14.07
#